data_AF-A0A1F7GAI5-F1
#
_entry.id   AF-A0A1F7GAI5-F1
#
_cell.length_a   1.000
_cell.length_b   1.000
_cell.length_c   1.000
_cell.angle_alpha   90.00
_cell.angle_beta   90.00
_cell.angle_gamma   90.00
#
_symmetry.space_group_name_H-M   'P 1'
#
loop_
_entity.id
_entity.type
_entity.pdbx_description
1 polymer ?
#
loop_
_entity_poly.entity_id
_entity_poly.type
_entity_poly.pdbx_seq_one_letter_code
_entity_poly.pdbx_strand_id
1 'polypeptide(L)'
;MKPLKILLLLTSLLILMLASELIFFYRNEPEKLGKLFLNFALSEAKQGNYNGSIANIDRAAFFYFKQSGNDYRGKDIGYNQIAFYPTNENPRKEILNNLTKSIPLVLEKESISLVSNIYYNLGLIAYSNKFYKQASNLFLTAVSMDYKFGHLHVELANSYFYRNMFEKGIEILKKCKQFKYPKKQCQEYLETNVRLKVFLPIGIYKKIIDDYQSN
;
A
#
# COMPACT_ATOMS: atom_id res chain seq x y z
N MET A 1 -33.50 -1.59 -42.70
CA MET A 1 -33.78 -1.14 -41.31
C MET A 1 -33.74 -2.22 -40.23
N LYS A 2 -34.11 -3.48 -40.51
CA LYS A 2 -34.09 -4.58 -39.50
C LYS A 2 -32.69 -5.04 -39.00
N PRO A 3 -31.65 -5.18 -39.82
CA PRO A 3 -30.37 -5.75 -39.36
C PRO A 3 -29.59 -4.78 -38.45
N LEU A 4 -29.64 -3.47 -38.73
CA LEU A 4 -28.99 -2.46 -37.88
C LEU A 4 -29.60 -2.40 -36.47
N LYS A 5 -30.92 -2.52 -36.35
CA LYS A 5 -31.60 -2.58 -35.05
C LYS A 5 -31.24 -3.84 -34.26
N ILE A 6 -31.15 -4.99 -34.93
CA ILE A 6 -30.74 -6.26 -34.31
C ILE A 6 -29.30 -6.17 -33.83
N LEU A 7 -28.38 -5.63 -34.66
CA LEU A 7 -26.99 -5.41 -34.27
C LEU A 7 -26.88 -4.48 -33.04
N LEU A 8 -27.64 -3.38 -33.03
CA LEU A 8 -27.69 -2.45 -31.89
C LEU A 8 -28.21 -3.12 -30.60
N LEU A 9 -29.19 -4.02 -30.73
CA LEU A 9 -29.74 -4.76 -29.60
C LEU A 9 -28.72 -5.76 -29.06
N LEU A 10 -28.03 -6.47 -29.94
CA LEU A 10 -26.97 -7.42 -29.57
C LEU A 10 -25.77 -6.72 -28.92
N THR A 11 -25.34 -5.58 -29.45
CA THR A 11 -24.25 -4.80 -28.83
C THR A 11 -24.67 -4.24 -27.48
N SER A 12 -25.90 -3.74 -27.35
CA SER A 12 -26.44 -3.29 -26.06
C SER A 12 -26.50 -4.42 -25.03
N LEU A 13 -26.94 -5.62 -25.43
CA LEU A 13 -26.98 -6.79 -24.54
C LEU A 13 -25.58 -7.22 -24.10
N LEU A 14 -24.61 -7.21 -25.03
CA LEU A 14 -23.22 -7.52 -24.73
C LEU A 14 -22.62 -6.51 -23.74
N ILE A 15 -22.86 -5.22 -23.93
CA ILE A 15 -22.41 -4.17 -23.00
C ILE A 15 -23.00 -4.39 -21.61
N LEU A 16 -24.30 -4.72 -21.53
CA LEU A 16 -24.98 -5.02 -20.26
C LEU A 16 -24.37 -6.25 -19.56
N MET A 17 -24.09 -7.32 -20.31
CA MET A 17 -23.42 -8.52 -19.77
C MET A 17 -22.03 -8.18 -19.22
N LEU A 18 -21.21 -7.49 -20.02
CA LEU A 18 -19.86 -7.08 -19.61
C LEU A 18 -19.90 -6.14 -18.39
N ALA A 19 -20.84 -5.21 -18.35
CA ALA A 19 -21.02 -4.32 -17.20
C ALA A 19 -21.41 -5.11 -15.94
N SER A 20 -22.28 -6.11 -16.06
CA SER A 20 -22.68 -6.97 -14.94
C SER A 20 -21.51 -7.80 -14.39
N GLU A 21 -20.67 -8.34 -15.27
CA GLU A 21 -19.46 -9.06 -14.88
C GLU A 21 -18.45 -8.13 -14.21
N LEU A 22 -18.24 -6.94 -14.75
CA LEU A 22 -17.39 -5.91 -14.14
C LEU A 22 -17.86 -5.55 -12.72
N ILE A 23 -19.17 -5.38 -12.54
CA ILE A 23 -19.75 -5.12 -11.22
C ILE A 23 -19.52 -6.31 -10.28
N PHE A 24 -19.70 -7.54 -10.77
CA PHE A 24 -19.44 -8.76 -10.01
C PHE A 24 -17.97 -8.85 -9.58
N PHE A 25 -17.02 -8.67 -10.51
CA PHE A 25 -15.59 -8.67 -10.21
C PHE A 25 -15.21 -7.56 -9.23
N TYR A 26 -15.72 -6.35 -9.43
CA TYR A 26 -15.51 -5.23 -8.52
C TYR A 26 -15.98 -5.55 -7.10
N ARG A 27 -17.08 -6.29 -6.95
CA ARG A 27 -17.67 -6.61 -5.65
C ARG A 27 -16.99 -7.79 -4.96
N ASN A 28 -16.69 -8.84 -5.72
CA ASN A 28 -16.35 -10.15 -5.16
C ASN A 28 -14.86 -10.48 -5.27
N GLU A 29 -14.13 -9.79 -6.15
CA GLU A 29 -12.75 -10.09 -6.50
C GLU A 29 -11.87 -8.82 -6.52
N PRO A 30 -11.96 -7.90 -5.53
CA PRO A 30 -11.21 -6.66 -5.57
C PRO A 30 -9.70 -6.91 -5.62
N GLU A 31 -9.19 -8.00 -5.02
CA GLU A 31 -7.78 -8.38 -5.12
C GLU A 31 -7.29 -8.53 -6.58
N LYS A 32 -8.09 -9.12 -7.47
CA LYS A 32 -7.71 -9.28 -8.90
C LYS A 32 -7.53 -7.93 -9.58
N LEU A 33 -8.37 -6.95 -9.23
CA LEU A 33 -8.21 -5.57 -9.69
C LEU A 33 -6.95 -4.93 -9.09
N GLY A 34 -6.66 -5.18 -7.82
CA GLY A 34 -5.41 -4.77 -7.18
C GLY A 34 -4.16 -5.27 -7.94
N LYS A 35 -4.13 -6.56 -8.27
CA LYS A 35 -3.05 -7.18 -9.07
C LYS A 35 -2.94 -6.57 -10.47
N LEU A 36 -4.07 -6.33 -11.13
CA LEU A 36 -4.10 -5.67 -12.45
C LEU A 36 -3.45 -4.28 -12.39
N PHE A 37 -3.80 -3.49 -11.37
CA PHE A 37 -3.24 -2.15 -11.20
C PHE A 37 -1.74 -2.18 -10.83
N LEU A 38 -1.28 -3.16 -10.06
CA LEU A 38 0.16 -3.37 -9.86
C LEU A 38 0.88 -3.67 -11.18
N ASN A 39 0.31 -4.52 -12.04
CA ASN A 39 0.88 -4.80 -13.36
C ASN A 39 0.96 -3.55 -14.24
N PHE A 40 -0.08 -2.72 -14.27
CA PHE A 40 -0.02 -1.44 -14.96
C PHE A 40 1.02 -0.50 -14.37
N ALA A 41 1.14 -0.44 -13.03
CA ALA A 41 2.17 0.35 -12.37
C ALA A 41 3.58 -0.05 -12.80
N LEU A 42 3.88 -1.35 -12.87
CA LEU A 42 5.17 -1.85 -13.34
C LEU A 42 5.40 -1.52 -14.82
N SER A 43 4.39 -1.71 -15.66
CA SER A 43 4.48 -1.43 -17.10
C SER A 43 4.79 0.05 -17.35
N GLU A 44 4.10 0.95 -16.68
CA GLU A 44 4.33 2.39 -16.81
C GLU A 44 5.67 2.83 -16.24
N ALA A 45 6.11 2.27 -15.12
CA ALA A 45 7.44 2.54 -14.58
C ALA A 45 8.55 2.14 -15.56
N LYS A 46 8.41 0.98 -16.23
CA LYS A 46 9.34 0.51 -17.26
C LYS A 46 9.38 1.45 -18.48
N GLN A 47 8.26 2.08 -18.80
CA GLN A 47 8.14 3.08 -19.88
C GLN A 47 8.62 4.48 -19.45
N GLY A 48 9.04 4.66 -18.19
CA GLY A 48 9.43 5.95 -17.64
C GLY A 48 8.25 6.86 -17.26
N ASN A 49 7.01 6.38 -17.36
CA ASN A 49 5.82 7.10 -16.90
C ASN A 49 5.60 6.87 -15.40
N TYR A 50 6.41 7.52 -14.57
CA TYR A 50 6.34 7.36 -13.11
C TYR A 50 5.08 7.95 -12.50
N ASN A 51 4.51 9.01 -13.08
CA ASN A 51 3.28 9.60 -12.56
C ASN A 51 2.08 8.65 -12.76
N GLY A 52 1.98 8.04 -13.93
CA GLY A 52 1.00 6.97 -14.18
C GLY A 52 1.23 5.80 -13.23
N SER A 53 2.50 5.38 -13.09
CA SER A 53 2.86 4.26 -12.21
C SER A 53 2.37 4.45 -10.77
N ILE A 54 2.63 5.63 -10.19
CA ILE A 54 2.15 5.99 -8.85
C ILE A 54 0.62 6.04 -8.79
N ALA A 55 -0.05 6.58 -9.81
CA ALA A 55 -1.51 6.58 -9.85
C ALA A 55 -2.10 5.16 -9.87
N ASN A 56 -1.43 4.21 -10.54
CA ASN A 56 -1.82 2.82 -10.53
C ASN A 56 -1.51 2.11 -9.20
N ILE A 57 -0.44 2.49 -8.49
CA ILE A 57 -0.20 2.05 -7.11
C ILE A 57 -1.35 2.50 -6.20
N ASP A 58 -1.80 3.75 -6.29
CA ASP A 58 -2.92 4.25 -5.49
C ASP A 58 -4.22 3.48 -5.77
N ARG A 59 -4.49 3.17 -7.06
CA ARG A 59 -5.62 2.32 -7.45
C ARG A 59 -5.49 0.92 -6.86
N ALA A 60 -4.29 0.32 -6.92
CA ALA A 60 -4.06 -0.99 -6.33
C ALA A 60 -4.35 -0.98 -4.82
N ALA A 61 -3.87 0.05 -4.10
CA ALA A 61 -4.10 0.20 -2.66
C ALA A 61 -5.60 0.20 -2.33
N PHE A 62 -6.39 0.98 -3.06
CA PHE A 62 -7.85 1.03 -2.90
C PHE A 62 -8.50 -0.36 -2.92
N PHE A 63 -8.11 -1.19 -3.89
CA PHE A 63 -8.67 -2.53 -4.04
C PHE A 63 -8.25 -3.49 -2.93
N TYR A 64 -6.97 -3.46 -2.54
CA TYR A 64 -6.49 -4.27 -1.41
C TYR A 64 -7.13 -3.84 -0.07
N PHE A 65 -7.40 -2.55 0.13
CA PHE A 65 -8.14 -2.07 1.29
C PHE A 65 -9.60 -2.50 1.29
N LYS A 66 -10.24 -2.51 0.11
CA LYS A 66 -11.61 -2.99 -0.02
C LYS A 66 -11.70 -4.47 0.36
N GLN A 67 -10.71 -5.28 -0.04
CA GLN A 67 -10.61 -6.70 0.29
C GLN A 67 -10.37 -6.94 1.78
N SER A 68 -9.42 -6.23 2.39
CA SER A 68 -8.89 -6.59 3.70
C SER A 68 -9.92 -6.45 4.83
N GLY A 69 -10.99 -5.67 4.65
CA GLY A 69 -12.06 -5.53 5.63
C GLY A 69 -11.65 -4.81 6.93
N ASN A 70 -10.35 -4.59 7.16
CA ASN A 70 -9.78 -4.29 8.47
C ASN A 70 -10.00 -2.84 8.93
N ASP A 71 -10.06 -2.70 10.25
CA ASP A 71 -10.37 -1.47 11.01
C ASP A 71 -9.28 -0.39 10.95
N TYR A 72 -8.19 -0.58 10.20
CA TYR A 72 -7.27 0.53 9.88
C TYR A 72 -7.85 1.53 8.86
N ARG A 73 -9.01 1.23 8.23
CA ARG A 73 -9.77 2.22 7.43
C ARG A 73 -10.01 3.48 8.27
N GLY A 74 -9.82 4.69 7.75
CA GLY A 74 -10.13 5.15 6.39
C GLY A 74 -11.05 6.37 6.38
N LYS A 75 -11.24 7.05 7.52
CA LYS A 75 -11.64 8.47 7.52
C LYS A 75 -10.45 9.40 7.27
N ASP A 76 -9.22 8.98 7.61
CA ASP A 76 -8.04 9.85 7.54
C ASP A 76 -7.16 9.67 6.30
N ILE A 77 -7.18 8.50 5.66
CA ILE A 77 -6.44 8.25 4.42
C ILE A 77 -7.37 8.55 3.26
N GLY A 78 -7.34 9.79 2.76
CA GLY A 78 -7.88 10.04 1.43
C GLY A 78 -7.09 9.18 0.45
N TYR A 79 -7.76 8.39 -0.39
CA TYR A 79 -7.15 7.51 -1.40
C TYR A 79 -6.30 8.25 -2.46
N ASN A 80 -6.10 9.57 -2.29
CA ASN A 80 -5.26 10.45 -3.09
C ASN A 80 -4.07 11.05 -2.29
N GLN A 81 -3.75 10.49 -1.11
CA GLN A 81 -2.70 11.03 -0.23
C GLN A 81 -1.40 10.19 -0.21
N ILE A 82 -1.37 9.05 -0.92
CA ILE A 82 -0.18 8.19 -1.02
C ILE A 82 0.76 8.70 -2.12
N ALA A 83 0.20 9.26 -3.19
CA ALA A 83 0.97 9.77 -4.31
C ALA A 83 2.10 10.74 -3.91
N PHE A 84 3.32 10.35 -4.24
CA PHE A 84 4.48 11.24 -4.34
C PHE A 84 4.99 11.16 -5.78
N TYR A 85 5.23 12.32 -6.39
CA TYR A 85 5.61 12.42 -7.80
C TYR A 85 7.05 12.90 -7.90
N PRO A 86 8.03 11.98 -7.87
CA PRO A 86 9.43 12.37 -7.96
C PRO A 86 9.75 12.96 -9.34
N THR A 87 10.37 14.14 -9.35
CA THR A 87 10.90 14.76 -10.58
C THR A 87 12.31 14.27 -10.90
N ASN A 88 13.07 13.88 -9.88
CA ASN A 88 14.46 13.45 -10.01
C ASN A 88 14.57 11.99 -10.47
N GLU A 89 15.66 11.67 -11.18
CA GLU A 89 15.89 10.34 -11.74
C GLU A 89 16.16 9.27 -10.67
N ASN A 90 16.83 9.62 -9.57
CA ASN A 90 17.20 8.65 -8.53
C ASN A 90 15.98 7.95 -7.88
N PRO A 91 15.00 8.67 -7.27
CA PRO A 91 13.80 8.04 -6.72
C PRO A 91 12.99 7.25 -7.77
N ARG A 92 12.99 7.70 -9.02
CA ARG A 92 12.36 7.00 -10.14
C ARG A 92 13.00 5.63 -10.38
N LYS A 93 14.33 5.56 -10.41
CA LYS A 93 15.09 4.30 -10.49
C LYS A 93 14.83 3.39 -9.28
N GLU A 94 14.78 3.96 -8.07
CA GLU A 94 14.46 3.21 -6.85
C GLU A 94 13.06 2.59 -6.90
N ILE A 95 12.05 3.35 -7.36
CA ILE A 95 10.68 2.86 -7.57
C ILE A 95 10.68 1.71 -8.58
N LEU A 96 11.28 1.91 -9.76
CA LEU A 96 11.32 0.87 -10.79
C LEU A 96 11.97 -0.42 -10.28
N ASN A 97 13.08 -0.30 -9.54
CA ASN A 97 13.78 -1.43 -8.95
C ASN A 97 12.91 -2.17 -7.91
N ASN A 98 12.23 -1.42 -7.03
CA ASN A 98 11.29 -1.99 -6.06
C ASN A 98 10.16 -2.76 -6.76
N LEU A 99 9.48 -2.12 -7.71
CA LEU A 99 8.36 -2.71 -8.44
C LEU A 99 8.78 -3.95 -9.25
N THR A 100 9.93 -3.90 -9.92
CA THR A 100 10.44 -5.02 -10.73
C THR A 100 10.76 -6.24 -9.88
N LYS A 101 11.22 -6.05 -8.65
CA LYS A 101 11.51 -7.15 -7.72
C LYS A 101 10.25 -7.70 -7.06
N SER A 102 9.36 -6.83 -6.59
CA SER A 102 8.27 -7.23 -5.70
C SER A 102 7.00 -7.67 -6.43
N ILE A 103 6.63 -7.05 -7.55
CA ILE A 103 5.37 -7.36 -8.24
C ILE A 103 5.31 -8.79 -8.75
N PRO A 104 6.35 -9.35 -9.41
CA PRO A 104 6.31 -10.75 -9.85
C PRO A 104 6.00 -11.72 -8.69
N LEU A 105 6.59 -11.48 -7.52
CA LEU A 105 6.35 -12.30 -6.32
C LEU A 105 4.90 -12.18 -5.83
N VAL A 106 4.33 -10.98 -5.86
CA VAL A 106 2.91 -10.76 -5.51
C VAL A 106 1.98 -11.56 -6.43
N LEU A 107 2.29 -11.61 -7.73
CA LEU A 107 1.47 -12.34 -8.70
C LEU A 107 1.61 -13.87 -8.55
N GLU A 108 2.79 -14.35 -8.15
CA GLU A 108 3.07 -15.77 -7.98
C GLU A 108 2.52 -16.32 -6.65
N LYS A 109 2.83 -15.65 -5.53
CA LYS A 109 2.52 -16.14 -4.18
C LYS A 109 1.16 -15.67 -3.64
N GLU A 110 0.53 -14.69 -4.28
CA GLU A 110 -0.76 -14.11 -3.89
C GLU A 110 -0.82 -13.65 -2.40
N SER A 111 0.30 -13.16 -1.88
CA SER A 111 0.42 -12.79 -0.47
C SER A 111 0.19 -11.30 -0.23
N ILE A 112 -0.77 -10.97 0.65
CA ILE A 112 -1.01 -9.59 1.09
C ILE A 112 0.21 -8.98 1.80
N SER A 113 1.06 -9.81 2.41
CA SER A 113 2.31 -9.38 3.04
C SER A 113 3.34 -8.91 2.00
N LEU A 114 3.40 -9.53 0.82
CA LEU A 114 4.23 -9.03 -0.28
C LEU A 114 3.73 -7.69 -0.82
N VAL A 115 2.41 -7.51 -0.88
CA VAL A 115 1.80 -6.23 -1.25
C VAL A 115 2.18 -5.17 -0.20
N SER A 116 2.06 -5.48 1.10
CA SER A 116 2.52 -4.61 2.18
C SER A 116 3.99 -4.20 2.01
N ASN A 117 4.87 -5.10 1.55
CA ASN A 117 6.28 -4.77 1.34
C ASN A 117 6.47 -3.68 0.28
N ILE A 118 5.67 -3.73 -0.81
CA ILE A 118 5.73 -2.72 -1.87
C ILE A 118 5.54 -1.32 -1.28
N TYR A 119 4.49 -1.14 -0.46
CA TYR A 119 4.18 0.16 0.15
C TYR A 119 5.19 0.56 1.22
N TYR A 120 5.69 -0.40 1.99
CA TYR A 120 6.75 -0.12 2.95
C TYR A 120 8.01 0.41 2.25
N ASN A 121 8.49 -0.26 1.21
CA ASN A 121 9.66 0.15 0.45
C ASN A 121 9.43 1.49 -0.29
N LEU A 122 8.23 1.72 -0.84
CA LEU A 122 7.87 3.03 -1.38
C LEU A 122 7.91 4.12 -0.29
N GLY A 123 7.47 3.81 0.93
CA GLY A 123 7.55 4.72 2.07
C GLY A 123 8.99 5.09 2.42
N LEU A 124 9.92 4.13 2.38
CA LEU A 124 11.35 4.39 2.55
C LEU A 124 11.91 5.28 1.44
N ILE A 125 11.55 5.03 0.18
CA ILE A 125 11.97 5.86 -0.96
C ILE A 125 11.42 7.28 -0.82
N ALA A 126 10.15 7.42 -0.45
CA ALA A 126 9.54 8.72 -0.18
C ALA A 126 10.27 9.45 0.96
N TYR A 127 10.59 8.76 2.05
CA TYR A 127 11.27 9.33 3.21
C TYR A 127 12.69 9.80 2.87
N SER A 128 13.49 8.97 2.19
CA SER A 128 14.86 9.32 1.77
C SER A 128 14.89 10.52 0.83
N ASN A 129 13.81 10.72 0.08
CA ASN A 129 13.61 11.85 -0.82
C ASN A 129 12.78 13.00 -0.20
N LYS A 130 12.68 13.05 1.14
CA LYS A 130 12.06 14.13 1.94
C LYS A 130 10.54 14.31 1.75
N PHE A 131 9.86 13.35 1.12
CA PHE A 131 8.39 13.30 1.04
C PHE A 131 7.79 12.73 2.34
N TYR A 132 8.08 13.36 3.48
CA TYR A 132 7.80 12.79 4.81
C TYR A 132 6.31 12.53 5.07
N LYS A 133 5.42 13.37 4.54
CA LYS A 133 3.97 13.17 4.68
C LYS A 133 3.52 11.92 3.93
N GLN A 134 3.96 11.79 2.69
CA GLN A 134 3.64 10.66 1.82
C GLN A 134 4.27 9.37 2.35
N ALA A 135 5.49 9.44 2.90
CA ALA A 135 6.13 8.32 3.58
C ALA A 135 5.27 7.76 4.71
N SER A 136 4.75 8.61 5.61
CA SER A 136 3.82 8.16 6.66
C SER A 136 2.55 7.51 6.08
N ASN A 137 2.02 8.03 4.98
CA ASN A 137 0.83 7.46 4.34
C ASN A 137 1.11 6.10 3.67
N LEU A 138 2.30 5.94 3.10
CA LEU A 138 2.79 4.68 2.55
C LEU A 138 3.03 3.63 3.65
N PHE A 139 3.65 4.01 4.76
CA PHE A 139 3.79 3.12 5.92
C PHE A 139 2.44 2.73 6.53
N LEU A 140 1.50 3.67 6.61
CA LEU A 140 0.15 3.39 7.06
C LEU A 140 -0.58 2.43 6.12
N THR A 141 -0.34 2.55 4.81
CA THR A 141 -0.86 1.62 3.82
C THR A 141 -0.28 0.21 4.02
N ALA A 142 1.03 0.10 4.25
CA ALA A 142 1.68 -1.17 4.57
C ALA A 142 1.08 -1.80 5.85
N VAL A 143 0.99 -1.05 6.95
CA VAL A 143 0.37 -1.50 8.22
C VAL A 143 -1.06 -2.01 8.00
N SER A 144 -1.83 -1.32 7.16
CA SER A 144 -3.23 -1.68 6.91
C SER A 144 -3.39 -2.97 6.11
N MET A 145 -2.37 -3.37 5.35
CA MET A 145 -2.32 -4.63 4.61
C MET A 145 -1.81 -5.77 5.49
N ASP A 146 -0.81 -5.51 6.33
CA ASP A 146 -0.18 -6.52 7.19
C ASP A 146 -0.10 -6.06 8.66
N TYR A 147 -1.27 -5.85 9.25
CA TYR A 147 -1.39 -5.32 10.61
C TYR A 147 -0.90 -6.29 11.70
N LYS A 148 -0.65 -7.55 11.37
CA LYS A 148 -0.18 -8.53 12.35
C LYS A 148 1.31 -8.37 12.62
N PHE A 149 2.01 -7.61 11.77
CA PHE A 149 3.43 -7.40 11.89
C PHE A 149 3.77 -6.12 12.65
N GLY A 150 4.27 -6.28 13.88
CA GLY A 150 4.48 -5.16 14.80
C GLY A 150 5.56 -4.19 14.33
N HIS A 151 6.56 -4.66 13.59
CA HIS A 151 7.61 -3.80 13.02
C HIS A 151 7.05 -2.69 12.12
N LEU A 152 5.99 -2.96 11.35
CA LEU A 152 5.34 -1.95 10.50
C LEU A 152 4.68 -0.84 11.34
N HIS A 153 4.13 -1.19 12.50
CA HIS A 153 3.50 -0.21 13.40
C HIS A 153 4.54 0.70 14.04
N VAL A 154 5.65 0.11 14.49
CA VAL A 154 6.75 0.87 15.07
C VAL A 154 7.35 1.81 14.02
N GLU A 155 7.53 1.34 12.79
CA GLU A 155 8.01 2.17 11.69
C GLU A 155 7.08 3.37 11.44
N LEU A 156 5.78 3.10 11.30
CA LEU A 156 4.78 4.14 11.10
C LEU A 156 4.80 5.16 12.26
N ALA A 157 4.86 4.68 13.50
CA ALA A 157 4.94 5.55 14.68
C ALA A 157 6.19 6.43 14.66
N ASN A 158 7.36 5.86 14.33
CA ASN A 158 8.60 6.62 14.16
C ASN A 158 8.47 7.69 13.08
N SER A 159 7.80 7.39 11.96
CA SER A 159 7.59 8.38 10.91
C SER A 159 6.79 9.59 11.40
N TYR A 160 5.85 9.38 12.33
CA TYR A 160 5.12 10.46 12.99
C TYR A 160 5.98 11.19 14.03
N PHE A 161 6.79 10.47 14.82
CA PHE A 161 7.69 11.08 15.80
C PHE A 161 8.72 12.01 15.14
N TYR A 162 9.34 11.61 14.04
CA TYR A 162 10.26 12.47 13.27
C TYR A 162 9.58 13.71 12.66
N ARG A 163 8.25 13.72 12.59
CA ARG A 163 7.44 14.85 12.14
C ARG A 163 6.84 15.64 13.32
N ASN A 164 7.28 15.38 14.55
CA ASN A 164 6.75 15.96 15.79
C ASN A 164 5.25 15.68 16.03
N MET A 165 4.69 14.65 15.39
CA MET A 165 3.29 14.24 15.55
C MET A 165 3.15 13.15 16.62
N PHE A 166 3.59 13.45 17.85
CA PHE A 166 3.71 12.47 18.94
C PHE A 166 2.41 11.76 19.29
N GLU A 167 1.30 12.50 19.34
CA GLU A 167 -0.02 11.94 19.66
C GLU A 167 -0.42 10.85 18.67
N LYS A 168 -0.22 11.11 17.37
CA LYS A 168 -0.51 10.13 16.31
C LYS A 168 0.38 8.90 16.41
N GLY A 169 1.68 9.08 16.64
CA GLY A 169 2.60 7.94 16.81
C GLY A 169 2.22 7.05 18.00
N ILE A 170 1.83 7.65 19.13
CA ILE A 170 1.34 6.93 20.31
C ILE A 170 0.02 6.22 20.01
N GLU A 171 -0.90 6.86 19.29
CA GLU A 171 -2.18 6.27 18.89
C GLU A 171 -1.98 5.00 18.05
N ILE A 172 -1.07 5.04 17.06
CA ILE A 172 -0.72 3.85 16.26
C ILE A 172 -0.26 2.69 17.14
N LEU A 173 0.61 2.95 18.12
CA LEU A 173 1.12 1.92 19.03
C LEU A 173 0.04 1.41 20.00
N LYS A 174 -0.87 2.28 20.45
CA LYS A 174 -2.02 1.89 21.28
C LYS A 174 -2.97 0.97 20.49
N LYS A 175 -3.25 1.29 19.23
CA LYS A 175 -4.06 0.44 18.34
C LYS A 175 -3.36 -0.89 18.07
N CYS A 176 -2.06 -0.86 17.81
CA CYS A 176 -1.25 -2.07 17.64
C CYS A 176 -1.42 -3.07 18.81
N LYS A 177 -1.49 -2.58 20.06
CA LYS A 177 -1.69 -3.42 21.26
C LYS A 177 -3.02 -4.15 21.32
N GLN A 178 -4.00 -3.77 20.49
CA GLN A 178 -5.30 -4.43 20.43
C GLN A 178 -5.24 -5.75 19.63
N PHE A 179 -4.23 -5.92 18.78
CA PHE A 179 -4.07 -7.15 18.00
C PHE A 179 -3.26 -8.19 18.77
N LYS A 180 -3.70 -9.45 18.70
CA LYS A 180 -3.07 -10.57 19.43
C LYS A 180 -1.56 -10.71 19.15
N TYR A 181 -1.15 -10.62 17.88
CA TYR A 181 0.21 -10.90 17.45
C TYR A 181 1.22 -9.77 17.70
N PRO A 182 0.97 -8.51 17.26
CA PRO A 182 1.96 -7.44 17.42
C PRO A 182 1.93 -6.78 18.81
N LYS A 183 1.02 -7.18 19.71
CA LYS A 183 0.83 -6.56 21.03
C LYS A 183 2.11 -6.44 21.85
N LYS A 184 2.86 -7.53 21.98
CA LYS A 184 4.09 -7.57 22.80
C LYS A 184 5.09 -6.53 22.29
N GLN A 185 5.38 -6.55 21.00
CA GLN A 185 6.35 -5.65 20.37
C GLN A 185 5.96 -4.18 20.54
N CYS A 186 4.70 -3.82 20.29
CA CYS A 186 4.24 -2.45 20.43
C CYS A 186 4.14 -1.99 21.90
N GLN A 187 3.87 -2.91 22.84
CA GLN A 187 3.91 -2.62 24.27
C GLN A 187 5.34 -2.33 24.74
N GLU A 188 6.30 -3.17 24.38
CA GLU A 188 7.71 -2.95 24.70
C GLU A 188 8.19 -1.59 24.17
N TYR A 189 7.85 -1.26 22.92
CA TYR A 189 8.21 0.03 22.32
C TYR A 189 7.63 1.25 23.07
N LEU A 190 6.39 1.14 23.57
CA LEU A 190 5.77 2.21 24.37
C LEU A 190 6.49 2.38 25.72
N GLU A 191 6.85 1.29 26.37
CA GLU A 191 7.44 1.27 27.72
C GLU A 191 8.93 1.67 27.72
N THR A 192 9.63 1.50 26.60
CA THR A 192 11.05 1.85 26.43
C THR A 192 11.21 3.12 25.60
N ASN A 193 11.11 3.01 24.27
CA ASN A 193 11.44 4.06 23.31
C ASN A 193 10.59 5.31 23.50
N VAL A 194 9.26 5.16 23.62
CA VAL A 194 8.37 6.32 23.80
C VAL A 194 8.56 6.96 25.18
N ARG A 195 8.64 6.16 26.25
CA ARG A 195 8.88 6.66 27.62
C ARG A 195 10.19 7.42 27.75
N LEU A 196 11.26 6.91 27.15
CA LEU A 196 12.60 7.52 27.18
C LEU A 196 12.80 8.58 26.10
N LYS A 197 11.83 8.79 25.21
CA LYS A 197 11.93 9.69 24.03
C LYS A 197 13.11 9.37 23.11
N VAL A 198 13.39 8.07 22.92
CA VAL A 198 14.44 7.57 22.03
C VAL A 198 13.79 6.83 20.87
N PHE A 199 13.66 7.48 19.71
CA PHE A 199 13.02 6.92 18.52
C PHE A 199 14.04 6.28 17.57
N LEU A 200 13.65 5.18 16.94
CA LEU A 200 14.55 4.45 16.05
C LEU A 200 14.53 5.07 14.65
N PRO A 201 15.67 5.04 13.92
CA PRO A 201 15.75 5.59 12.57
C PRO A 201 14.81 4.86 11.61
N ILE A 202 14.25 5.63 10.67
CA ILE A 202 13.44 5.08 9.57
C ILE A 202 14.30 4.16 8.70
N GLY A 203 13.77 2.98 8.39
CA GLY A 203 14.40 1.91 7.64
C GLY A 203 15.06 0.83 8.49
N ILE A 204 15.11 0.98 9.82
CA ILE A 204 15.82 0.03 10.70
C ILE A 204 15.28 -1.40 10.59
N TYR A 205 13.99 -1.54 10.32
CA TYR A 205 13.35 -2.85 10.20
C TYR A 205 13.31 -3.41 8.78
N LYS A 206 13.93 -2.72 7.80
CA LYS A 206 13.83 -3.13 6.39
C LYS A 206 14.20 -4.59 6.17
N LYS A 207 15.36 -5.02 6.69
CA LYS A 207 15.81 -6.41 6.53
C LYS A 207 14.82 -7.39 7.16
N ILE A 208 14.34 -7.11 8.36
CA ILE A 208 13.38 -7.97 9.08
C ILE A 208 12.06 -8.07 8.33
N ILE A 209 11.59 -6.96 7.74
CA ILE A 209 10.38 -6.90 6.93
C ILE A 209 10.56 -7.66 5.62
N ASP A 210 11.67 -7.47 4.91
CA ASP A 210 11.96 -8.22 3.68
C ASP A 210 12.06 -9.73 3.94
N ASP A 211 12.75 -10.15 5.00
CA ASP A 211 12.91 -11.56 5.37
C ASP A 211 11.55 -12.18 5.74
N TYR A 212 10.71 -11.47 6.50
CA TYR A 212 9.37 -11.95 6.85
C TYR A 212 8.46 -12.10 5.63
N GLN A 213 8.52 -11.15 4.70
CA GLN A 213 7.58 -11.07 3.58
C GLN A 213 8.04 -11.85 2.34
N SER A 214 9.32 -12.25 2.29
CA SER A 214 9.87 -13.08 1.20
C SER A 214 9.65 -14.58 1.38
N ASN A 215 9.37 -15.04 2.61
CA ASN A 215 9.02 -16.42 2.93
C ASN A 215 7.55 -16.70 2.60
#